data_AF-A0A5N5T245-F1
#
_entry.id   AF-A0A5N5T245-F1
#
_cell.length_a   1.000
_cell.length_b   1.000
_cell.length_c   1.000
_cell.angle_alpha   90.00
_cell.angle_beta   90.00
_cell.angle_gamma   90.00
#
_symmetry.space_group_name_H-M   'P 1'
#
loop_
_entity.id
_entity.type
_entity.pdbx_description
1 polymer ?
#
loop_
_entity_poly.entity_id
_entity_poly.type
_entity_poly.pdbx_seq_one_letter_code
_entity_poly.pdbx_strand_id
1 'polypeptide(L)'
;MNDLLTEFEQQFGVITAEITTKTSLLLNSKELSRDKVINIIKEVNNLQNDSIELLEHMELEVREAPQDQREKLRTRVKSYEVELKRLQMEFERAKKSSINKEESIRLELFSGEGEGYGDNTDQKQRLINNTETLERTSVRLTQSFKAAIDSEQIGAQVLGDLQHQRETLSRARERLRHTDDDLNQSSRLLNSMVKRAVQNKFIVGSVFVLIVIVVIVSIYLKLLIEYIYFKKSVGSLLVLYFLFCLSVASLQPI
;
A
#
# COMPACT_ATOMS: atom_id res chain seq x y z
N MET A 1 -6.09 -2.59 12.78
CA MET A 1 -4.74 -2.13 12.40
C MET A 1 -4.75 -1.10 11.26
N ASN A 2 -5.82 -0.97 10.45
CA ASN A 2 -5.89 0.08 9.41
C ASN A 2 -6.39 1.46 9.89
N ASP A 3 -6.83 1.58 11.15
CA ASP A 3 -7.38 2.84 11.70
C ASP A 3 -6.30 3.91 11.92
N LEU A 4 -5.13 3.50 12.44
CA LEU A 4 -4.06 4.43 12.81
C LEU A 4 -3.48 5.16 11.59
N LEU A 5 -3.25 4.42 10.50
CA LEU A 5 -2.79 5.02 9.25
C LEU A 5 -3.81 5.98 8.66
N THR A 6 -5.10 5.65 8.76
CA THR A 6 -6.18 6.53 8.27
C THR A 6 -6.24 7.83 9.06
N GLU A 7 -6.00 7.76 10.37
CA GLU A 7 -5.91 8.93 11.24
C GLU A 7 -4.69 9.81 10.88
N PHE A 8 -3.52 9.22 10.62
CA PHE A 8 -2.36 9.96 10.14
C PHE A 8 -2.59 10.59 8.76
N GLU A 9 -3.27 9.90 7.83
CA GLU A 9 -3.64 10.46 6.53
C GLU A 9 -4.57 11.67 6.68
N GLN A 10 -5.53 11.61 7.61
CA GLN A 10 -6.42 12.72 7.91
C GLN A 10 -5.67 13.92 8.51
N GLN A 11 -4.79 13.67 9.49
CA GLN A 11 -3.95 14.69 10.09
C GLN A 11 -3.05 15.35 9.05
N PHE A 12 -2.43 14.57 8.16
CA PHE A 12 -1.60 15.08 7.07
C PHE A 12 -2.40 16.02 6.16
N GLY A 13 -3.63 15.63 5.78
CA GLY A 13 -4.52 16.46 4.97
C GLY A 13 -4.89 17.80 5.63
N VAL A 14 -5.06 17.84 6.95
CA VAL A 14 -5.33 19.08 7.69
C VAL A 14 -4.10 19.98 7.69
N ILE A 15 -2.92 19.43 7.98
CA ILE A 15 -1.67 20.20 8.04
C ILE A 15 -1.31 20.77 6.66
N THR A 16 -1.43 19.99 5.59
CA THR A 16 -1.15 20.48 4.22
C THR A 16 -2.11 21.58 3.77
N ALA A 17 -3.40 21.48 4.13
CA ALA A 17 -4.37 22.54 3.89
C ALA A 17 -4.02 23.82 4.65
N GLU A 18 -3.56 23.70 5.90
CA GLU A 18 -3.14 24.84 6.71
C GLU A 18 -1.86 25.49 6.14
N ILE A 19 -0.86 24.69 5.74
CA ILE A 19 0.35 25.16 5.05
C ILE A 19 -0.03 25.92 3.78
N THR A 20 -0.92 25.38 2.96
CA THR A 20 -1.38 26.01 1.71
C THR A 20 -2.07 27.35 1.99
N THR A 21 -2.97 27.38 2.96
CA THR A 21 -3.72 28.59 3.34
C THR A 21 -2.77 29.67 3.84
N LYS A 22 -1.86 29.35 4.77
CA LYS A 22 -0.86 30.30 5.29
C LYS A 22 0.13 30.75 4.21
N THR A 23 0.51 29.87 3.28
CA THR A 23 1.37 30.20 2.13
C THR A 23 0.67 31.20 1.18
N SER A 24 -0.63 31.01 0.93
CA SER A 24 -1.42 31.95 0.13
C SER A 24 -1.62 33.31 0.81
N LEU A 25 -1.79 33.33 2.15
CA LEU A 25 -1.83 34.56 2.94
C LEU A 25 -0.50 35.33 2.86
N LEU A 26 0.62 34.61 2.84
CA LEU A 26 1.97 35.16 2.60
C LEU A 26 2.10 35.82 1.22
N LEU A 27 1.54 35.19 0.17
CA LEU A 27 1.55 35.72 -1.20
C LEU A 27 0.69 36.98 -1.36
N ASN A 28 -0.45 37.03 -0.67
CA ASN A 28 -1.44 38.12 -0.75
C ASN A 28 -1.17 39.27 0.25
N SER A 29 0.02 39.32 0.83
CA SER A 29 0.47 40.17 1.96
C SER A 29 0.47 41.71 1.75
N LYS A 30 -0.37 42.26 0.86
CA LYS A 30 -0.47 43.71 0.59
C LYS A 30 -0.76 44.58 1.84
N GLU A 31 -1.20 44.00 2.96
CA GLU A 31 -1.65 44.71 4.17
C GLU A 31 -1.11 44.15 5.52
N LEU A 32 -0.25 43.12 5.52
CA LEU A 32 0.16 42.45 6.76
C LEU A 32 1.41 43.10 7.40
N SER A 33 1.30 43.47 8.68
CA SER A 33 2.41 43.94 9.51
C SER A 33 3.57 42.94 9.51
N ARG A 34 4.81 43.45 9.50
CA ARG A 34 6.06 42.68 9.45
C ARG A 34 6.13 41.56 10.49
N ASP A 35 5.67 41.82 11.70
CA ASP A 35 5.66 40.84 12.79
C ASP A 35 4.72 39.67 12.50
N LYS A 36 3.60 39.95 11.81
CA LYS A 36 2.65 38.91 11.40
C LYS A 36 3.24 38.04 10.28
N VAL A 37 3.97 38.62 9.32
CA VAL A 37 4.65 37.86 8.26
C VAL A 37 5.70 36.91 8.85
N ILE A 38 6.51 37.41 9.79
CA ILE A 38 7.53 36.60 10.47
C ILE A 38 6.89 35.47 11.28
N ASN A 39 5.78 35.75 11.99
CA ASN A 39 5.06 34.73 12.74
C ASN A 39 4.45 33.66 11.81
N ILE A 40 3.84 34.06 10.70
CA ILE A 40 3.30 33.11 9.70
C ILE A 40 4.41 32.22 9.14
N ILE A 41 5.58 32.79 8.83
CA ILE A 41 6.75 32.00 8.35
C ILE A 41 7.17 30.97 9.41
N LYS A 42 7.24 31.37 10.69
CA LYS A 42 7.58 30.44 11.78
C LYS A 42 6.54 29.33 11.94
N GLU A 43 5.26 29.68 11.92
CA GLU A 43 4.16 28.72 12.00
C GLU A 43 4.21 27.71 10.84
N VAL A 44 4.41 28.17 9.61
CA VAL A 44 4.51 27.25 8.45
C VAL A 44 5.75 26.35 8.56
N ASN A 45 6.89 26.86 9.04
CA ASN A 45 8.06 26.00 9.27
C ASN A 45 7.78 24.92 10.33
N ASN A 46 7.08 25.26 11.41
CA ASN A 46 6.68 24.27 12.42
C ASN A 46 5.75 23.23 11.81
N LEU A 47 4.71 23.64 11.07
CA LEU A 47 3.80 22.72 10.39
C LEU A 47 4.52 21.82 9.36
N GLN A 48 5.57 22.33 8.70
CA GLN A 48 6.39 21.52 7.80
C GLN A 48 7.19 20.45 8.56
N ASN A 49 7.74 20.80 9.73
CA ASN A 49 8.43 19.83 10.59
C ASN A 49 7.45 18.77 11.12
N ASP A 50 6.28 19.19 11.59
CA ASP A 50 5.22 18.27 12.06
C ASP A 50 4.76 17.33 10.93
N SER A 51 4.69 17.82 9.68
CA SER A 51 4.37 16.99 8.52
C SER A 51 5.45 15.93 8.23
N ILE A 52 6.73 16.26 8.47
CA ILE A 52 7.85 15.33 8.29
C ILE A 52 7.78 14.23 9.36
N GLU A 53 7.57 14.61 10.63
CA GLU A 53 7.40 13.64 11.73
C GLU A 53 6.20 12.71 11.48
N LEU A 54 5.09 13.26 11.00
CA LEU A 54 3.91 12.47 10.65
C LEU A 54 4.17 11.50 9.49
N LEU A 55 4.97 11.90 8.48
CA LEU A 55 5.41 11.00 7.41
C LEU A 55 6.29 9.87 7.93
N GLU A 56 7.19 10.14 8.88
CA GLU A 56 8.01 9.11 9.52
C GLU A 56 7.14 8.10 10.28
N HIS A 57 6.12 8.57 11.00
CA HIS A 57 5.14 7.69 11.66
C HIS A 57 4.34 6.84 10.67
N MET A 58 3.91 7.41 9.55
CA MET A 58 3.25 6.65 8.48
C MET A 58 4.19 5.60 7.87
N GLU A 59 5.46 5.90 7.67
CA GLU A 59 6.44 4.90 7.18
C GLU A 59 6.66 3.74 8.14
N LEU A 60 6.69 4.01 9.45
CA LEU A 60 6.79 2.98 10.49
C LEU A 60 5.57 2.06 10.47
N GLU A 61 4.36 2.62 10.42
CA GLU A 61 3.11 1.84 10.36
C GLU A 61 3.04 0.99 9.08
N VAL A 62 3.46 1.54 7.93
CA VAL A 62 3.55 0.79 6.67
C VAL A 62 4.55 -0.37 6.75
N ARG A 63 5.61 -0.23 7.55
CA ARG A 63 6.59 -1.31 7.76
C ARG A 63 6.03 -2.45 8.58
N GLU A 64 5.15 -2.17 9.54
CA GLU A 64 4.47 -3.18 10.36
C GLU A 64 3.30 -3.86 9.64
N ALA A 65 2.80 -3.25 8.56
CA ALA A 65 1.69 -3.79 7.77
C ALA A 65 2.00 -5.12 7.03
N PRO A 66 0.98 -5.95 6.73
CA PRO A 66 1.13 -7.20 5.99
C PRO A 66 1.72 -7.01 4.59
N GLN A 67 2.50 -7.99 4.09
CA GLN A 67 3.22 -7.88 2.82
C GLN A 67 2.31 -7.56 1.61
N ASP A 68 1.09 -8.08 1.59
CA ASP A 68 0.13 -7.89 0.48
C ASP A 68 -0.39 -6.45 0.35
N GLN A 69 -0.43 -5.68 1.46
CA GLN A 69 -0.92 -4.30 1.49
C GLN A 69 0.21 -3.28 1.55
N ARG A 70 1.39 -3.70 2.03
CA ARG A 70 2.57 -2.85 2.22
C ARG A 70 3.00 -2.09 0.97
N GLU A 71 3.02 -2.73 -0.20
CA GLU A 71 3.45 -2.06 -1.44
C GLU A 71 2.50 -0.92 -1.84
N LYS A 72 1.18 -1.14 -1.69
CA LYS A 72 0.16 -0.12 -1.97
C LYS A 72 0.26 1.06 -1.02
N LEU A 73 0.39 0.78 0.29
CA LEU A 73 0.49 1.82 1.30
C LEU A 73 1.80 2.61 1.17
N ARG A 74 2.92 1.94 0.82
CA ARG A 74 4.20 2.59 0.55
C ARG A 74 4.14 3.54 -0.63
N THR A 75 3.42 3.19 -1.70
CA THR A 75 3.19 4.11 -2.82
C THR A 75 2.38 5.34 -2.38
N ARG A 76 1.39 5.17 -1.49
CA ARG A 76 0.60 6.28 -0.94
C ARG A 76 1.44 7.22 -0.07
N VAL A 77 2.24 6.70 0.87
CA VAL A 77 3.14 7.53 1.69
C VAL A 77 4.13 8.31 0.84
N LYS A 78 4.69 7.68 -0.21
CA LYS A 78 5.55 8.39 -1.17
C LYS A 78 4.83 9.51 -1.93
N SER A 79 3.54 9.35 -2.24
CA SER A 79 2.78 10.43 -2.89
C SER A 79 2.62 11.64 -1.97
N TYR A 80 2.43 11.42 -0.66
CA TYR A 80 2.40 12.47 0.35
C TYR A 80 3.77 13.15 0.52
N GLU A 81 4.87 12.41 0.44
CA GLU A 81 6.23 12.97 0.45
C GLU A 81 6.46 13.95 -0.73
N VAL A 82 6.00 13.58 -1.92
CA VAL A 82 6.08 14.43 -3.12
C VAL A 82 5.21 15.69 -2.96
N GLU A 83 4.01 15.53 -2.41
CA GLU A 83 3.10 16.66 -2.13
C GLU A 83 3.71 17.63 -1.12
N LEU A 84 4.31 17.14 -0.03
CA LEU A 84 4.98 17.97 0.96
C LEU A 84 6.15 18.75 0.34
N LYS A 85 6.97 18.11 -0.48
CA LYS A 85 8.08 18.78 -1.21
C LYS A 85 7.56 19.88 -2.14
N ARG A 86 6.44 19.65 -2.82
CA ARG A 86 5.79 20.68 -3.65
C ARG A 86 5.36 21.87 -2.80
N LEU A 87 4.69 21.64 -1.67
CA LEU A 87 4.25 22.70 -0.76
C LEU A 87 5.44 23.48 -0.16
N GLN A 88 6.54 22.80 0.16
CA GLN A 88 7.78 23.45 0.60
C GLN A 88 8.35 24.41 -0.45
N MET A 89 8.38 24.01 -1.73
CA MET A 89 8.83 24.87 -2.82
C MET A 89 7.90 26.07 -3.03
N GLU A 90 6.58 25.87 -2.96
CA GLU A 90 5.60 26.95 -3.07
C GLU A 90 5.75 27.96 -1.91
N PHE A 91 5.98 27.46 -0.69
CA PHE A 91 6.26 28.28 0.49
C PHE A 91 7.57 29.08 0.37
N GLU A 92 8.66 28.45 -0.05
CA GLU A 92 9.94 29.15 -0.24
C GLU A 92 9.85 30.23 -1.33
N ARG A 93 9.07 29.97 -2.39
CA ARG A 93 8.76 30.99 -3.41
C ARG A 93 7.94 32.15 -2.84
N ALA A 94 6.92 31.85 -2.03
CA ALA A 94 6.10 32.85 -1.36
C ALA A 94 6.91 33.72 -0.40
N LYS A 95 7.76 33.09 0.42
CA LYS A 95 8.68 33.74 1.36
C LYS A 95 9.68 34.66 0.65
N LYS A 96 10.28 34.22 -0.46
CA LYS A 96 11.17 35.08 -1.27
C LYS A 96 10.41 36.26 -1.88
N SER A 97 9.18 36.04 -2.35
CA SER A 97 8.34 37.11 -2.90
C SER A 97 7.96 38.17 -1.87
N SER A 98 7.67 37.77 -0.63
CA SER A 98 7.39 38.72 0.47
C SER A 98 8.63 39.51 0.88
N ILE A 99 9.81 38.86 0.95
CA ILE A 99 11.08 39.51 1.33
C ILE A 99 11.55 40.49 0.24
N ASN A 100 11.49 40.09 -1.04
CA ASN A 100 11.93 40.94 -2.16
C ASN A 100 11.02 42.16 -2.35
N LYS A 101 9.72 42.03 -2.08
CA LYS A 101 8.79 43.18 -2.06
C LYS A 101 9.17 44.20 -0.99
N GLU A 102 9.57 43.75 0.21
CA GLU A 102 9.98 44.62 1.31
C GLU A 102 11.20 45.48 0.94
N GLU A 103 12.18 44.91 0.23
CA GLU A 103 13.36 45.64 -0.24
C GLU A 103 13.02 46.66 -1.34
N SER A 104 12.06 46.34 -2.23
CA SER A 104 11.58 47.29 -3.24
C SER A 104 10.83 48.48 -2.63
N ILE A 105 10.02 48.25 -1.59
CA ILE A 105 9.29 49.32 -0.89
C ILE A 105 10.25 50.21 -0.09
N ARG A 106 11.29 49.62 0.54
CA ARG A 106 12.36 50.40 1.19
C ARG A 106 13.14 51.26 0.22
N LEU A 107 13.40 50.74 -0.99
CA LEU A 107 14.11 51.47 -2.03
C LEU A 107 13.26 52.62 -2.59
N GLU A 108 11.95 52.42 -2.79
CA GLU A 108 11.03 53.48 -3.20
C GLU A 108 10.95 54.60 -2.15
N LEU A 109 10.84 54.24 -0.87
CA LEU A 109 10.77 55.22 0.23
C LEU A 109 12.05 56.07 0.36
N PHE A 110 13.22 55.50 0.05
CA PHE A 110 14.50 56.23 0.03
C PHE A 110 14.71 57.07 -1.24
N SER A 111 13.96 56.80 -2.31
CA SER A 111 14.04 57.54 -3.58
C SER A 111 13.00 58.67 -3.70
N GLY A 112 12.10 58.82 -2.73
CA GLY A 112 10.92 59.68 -2.82
C GLY A 112 11.04 61.11 -2.28
N GLU A 113 12.20 61.55 -1.79
CA GLU A 113 12.33 62.88 -1.17
C GLU A 113 13.49 63.68 -1.79
N GLY A 114 13.16 64.56 -2.74
CA GLY A 114 14.14 65.44 -3.37
C GLY A 114 13.68 66.19 -4.61
N GLU A 115 12.46 66.77 -4.62
CA GLU A 115 12.14 67.83 -5.59
C GLU A 115 12.56 69.19 -5.02
N GLY A 116 13.69 69.73 -5.52
CA GLY A 116 14.17 71.05 -5.13
C GLY A 116 15.45 71.48 -5.87
N TYR A 117 15.26 72.10 -7.05
CA TYR A 117 16.11 73.11 -7.71
C TYR A 117 17.65 73.05 -7.50
N GLY A 118 18.42 72.69 -8.54
CA GLY A 118 19.89 72.86 -8.51
C GLY A 118 20.65 72.38 -9.76
N ASP A 119 20.73 73.26 -10.77
CA ASP A 119 21.46 73.13 -12.03
C ASP A 119 22.96 72.72 -11.86
N ASN A 120 23.47 71.90 -12.79
CA ASN A 120 24.81 71.29 -12.93
C ASN A 120 25.26 70.17 -11.97
N THR A 121 24.86 70.13 -10.70
CA THR A 121 25.17 68.97 -9.83
C THR A 121 24.31 67.74 -10.17
N ASP A 122 23.08 67.96 -10.62
CA ASP A 122 22.11 66.92 -10.95
C ASP A 122 22.52 66.04 -12.12
N GLN A 123 23.27 66.54 -13.10
CA GLN A 123 23.75 65.71 -14.21
C GLN A 123 24.80 64.70 -13.74
N LYS A 124 25.71 65.12 -12.86
CA LYS A 124 26.72 64.24 -12.25
C LYS A 124 26.07 63.27 -11.26
N GLN A 125 25.12 63.73 -10.46
CA GLN A 125 24.32 62.89 -9.56
C GLN A 125 23.51 61.86 -10.35
N ARG A 126 22.91 62.24 -11.49
CA ARG A 126 22.20 61.33 -12.40
C ARG A 126 23.11 60.31 -13.03
N LEU A 127 24.33 60.67 -13.42
CA LEU A 127 25.30 59.71 -13.98
C LEU A 127 25.81 58.73 -12.91
N ILE A 128 26.03 59.21 -11.68
CA ILE A 128 26.39 58.36 -10.54
C ILE A 128 25.23 57.44 -10.18
N ASN A 129 24.00 57.95 -10.10
CA ASN A 129 22.79 57.16 -9.83
C ASN A 129 22.51 56.14 -10.95
N ASN A 130 22.74 56.50 -12.22
CA ASN A 130 22.64 55.55 -13.32
C ASN A 130 23.72 54.47 -13.20
N THR A 131 24.95 54.82 -12.84
CA THR A 131 26.05 53.87 -12.66
C THR A 131 25.79 52.93 -11.47
N GLU A 132 25.30 53.45 -10.35
CA GLU A 132 24.92 52.66 -9.17
C GLU A 132 23.74 51.75 -9.47
N THR A 133 22.75 52.23 -10.23
CA THR A 133 21.62 51.41 -10.68
C THR A 133 22.09 50.30 -11.62
N LEU A 134 23.06 50.59 -12.50
CA LEU A 134 23.62 49.61 -13.43
C LEU A 134 24.43 48.55 -12.70
N GLU A 135 25.24 48.95 -11.71
CA GLU A 135 25.99 48.03 -10.85
C GLU A 135 25.04 47.13 -10.06
N ARG A 136 24.00 47.69 -9.43
CA ARG A 136 22.96 46.92 -8.73
C ARG A 136 22.20 45.99 -9.67
N THR A 137 21.90 46.43 -10.89
CA THR A 137 21.22 45.59 -11.89
C THR A 137 22.13 44.44 -12.33
N SER A 138 23.43 44.70 -12.51
CA SER A 138 24.43 43.67 -12.84
C SER A 138 24.55 42.62 -11.72
N VAL A 139 24.60 43.05 -10.46
CA VAL A 139 24.60 42.14 -9.30
C VAL A 139 23.30 41.33 -9.25
N ARG A 140 22.14 41.96 -9.44
CA ARG A 140 20.83 41.27 -9.49
C ARG A 140 20.73 40.27 -10.64
N LEU A 141 21.26 40.62 -11.81
CA LEU A 141 21.26 39.74 -12.99
C LEU A 141 22.14 38.52 -12.72
N THR A 142 23.33 38.73 -12.14
CA THR A 142 24.23 37.65 -11.70
C THR A 142 23.57 36.74 -10.67
N GLN A 143 22.86 37.31 -9.70
CA GLN A 143 22.16 36.55 -8.65
C GLN A 143 20.95 35.79 -9.21
N SER A 144 20.23 36.37 -10.16
CA SER A 144 19.11 35.72 -10.87
C SER A 144 19.61 34.59 -11.76
N PHE A 145 20.75 34.78 -12.43
CA PHE A 145 21.40 33.76 -13.25
C PHE A 145 21.85 32.57 -12.38
N LYS A 146 22.46 32.86 -11.22
CA LYS A 146 22.83 31.84 -10.24
C LYS A 146 21.61 31.07 -9.73
N ALA A 147 20.53 31.76 -9.38
CA ALA A 147 19.30 31.12 -8.93
C ALA A 147 18.62 30.27 -10.02
N ALA A 148 18.70 30.69 -11.28
CA ALA A 148 18.18 29.92 -12.42
C ALA A 148 18.99 28.63 -12.63
N ILE A 149 20.33 28.70 -12.54
CA ILE A 149 21.22 27.54 -12.62
C ILE A 149 20.96 26.58 -11.46
N ASP A 150 20.86 27.10 -10.24
CA ASP A 150 20.55 26.26 -9.07
C ASP A 150 19.18 25.56 -9.25
N SER A 151 18.20 26.26 -9.83
CA SER A 151 16.88 25.68 -10.14
C SER A 151 16.94 24.64 -11.27
N GLU A 152 17.79 24.82 -12.29
CA GLU A 152 18.01 23.84 -13.36
C GLU A 152 18.67 22.58 -12.81
N GLN A 153 19.68 22.74 -11.94
CA GLN A 153 20.37 21.63 -11.30
C GLN A 153 19.44 20.82 -10.40
N ILE A 154 18.58 21.48 -9.62
CA ILE A 154 17.55 20.82 -8.81
C ILE A 154 16.54 20.11 -9.72
N GLY A 155 16.10 20.74 -10.80
CA GLY A 155 15.20 20.12 -11.79
C GLY A 155 15.80 18.86 -12.43
N ALA A 156 17.09 18.90 -12.77
CA ALA A 156 17.82 17.75 -13.30
C ALA A 156 17.94 16.62 -12.28
N GLN A 157 18.20 16.95 -11.01
CA GLN A 157 18.25 15.97 -9.92
C GLN A 157 16.88 15.30 -9.71
N VAL A 158 15.79 16.08 -9.74
CA VAL A 158 14.42 15.55 -9.62
C VAL A 158 14.08 14.60 -10.78
N LEU A 159 14.45 14.96 -12.01
CA LEU A 159 14.27 14.07 -13.17
C LEU A 159 15.08 12.76 -13.01
N GLY A 160 16.30 12.85 -12.48
CA GLY A 160 17.12 11.69 -12.14
C GLY A 160 16.46 10.78 -11.10
N ASP A 161 15.96 11.36 -10.01
CA ASP A 161 15.30 10.63 -8.94
C ASP A 161 14.00 9.97 -9.42
N LEU A 162 13.20 10.65 -10.24
CA LEU A 162 11.99 10.09 -10.84
C LEU A 162 12.31 8.92 -11.79
N GLN A 163 13.40 9.03 -12.56
CA GLN A 163 13.83 7.95 -13.44
C GLN A 163 14.32 6.74 -12.64
N HIS A 164 15.06 6.97 -11.56
CA HIS A 164 15.51 5.91 -10.66
C HIS A 164 14.34 5.26 -9.89
N GLN A 165 13.34 6.04 -9.51
CA GLN A 165 12.10 5.54 -8.91
C GLN A 165 11.28 4.73 -9.91
N ARG A 166 11.19 5.14 -11.18
CA ARG A 166 10.54 4.36 -12.24
C ARG A 166 11.22 3.01 -12.44
N GLU A 167 12.55 2.98 -12.42
CA GLU A 167 13.33 1.74 -12.53
C GLU A 167 13.10 0.83 -11.31
N THR A 168 13.10 1.40 -10.10
CA THR A 168 12.82 0.66 -8.87
C THR A 168 11.41 0.07 -8.86
N LEU A 169 10.42 0.85 -9.30
CA LEU A 169 9.03 0.40 -9.42
C LEU A 169 8.88 -0.67 -10.51
N SER A 170 9.60 -0.55 -11.63
CA SER A 170 9.64 -1.58 -12.67
C SER A 170 10.22 -2.89 -12.14
N ARG A 171 11.32 -2.83 -11.36
CA ARG A 171 11.94 -4.00 -10.73
C ARG A 171 11.04 -4.61 -9.65
N ALA A 172 10.33 -3.80 -8.87
CA ALA A 172 9.34 -4.29 -7.89
C ALA A 172 8.17 -4.99 -8.60
N ARG A 173 7.68 -4.44 -9.71
CA ARG A 173 6.62 -5.04 -10.53
C ARG A 173 7.05 -6.36 -11.18
N GLU A 174 8.29 -6.45 -11.67
CA GLU A 174 8.88 -7.70 -12.17
C GLU A 174 8.96 -8.77 -11.07
N ARG A 175 9.40 -8.39 -9.86
CA ARG A 175 9.44 -9.30 -8.69
C ARG A 175 8.06 -9.74 -8.22
N LEU A 176 7.06 -8.86 -8.25
CA LEU A 176 5.66 -9.22 -7.97
C LEU A 176 5.12 -10.19 -9.02
N ARG A 177 5.41 -9.98 -10.31
CA ARG A 177 5.05 -10.93 -11.38
C ARG A 177 5.71 -12.31 -11.17
N HIS A 178 6.96 -12.34 -10.72
CA HIS A 178 7.62 -13.60 -10.36
C HIS A 178 7.07 -14.22 -9.07
N THR A 179 6.57 -13.42 -8.13
CA THR A 179 5.90 -13.91 -6.91
C THR A 179 4.53 -14.53 -7.24
N ASP A 180 3.81 -14.01 -8.24
CA ASP A 180 2.59 -14.64 -8.77
C ASP A 180 2.91 -16.02 -9.42
N ASP A 181 4.02 -16.14 -10.14
CA ASP A 181 4.47 -17.42 -10.72
C ASP A 181 4.91 -18.43 -9.63
N ASP A 182 5.58 -17.97 -8.56
CA ASP A 182 5.98 -18.80 -7.40
C ASP A 182 4.80 -19.20 -6.49
N LEU A 183 3.77 -18.36 -6.39
CA LEU A 183 2.48 -18.72 -5.77
C LEU A 183 1.75 -19.81 -6.57
N ASN A 184 1.84 -19.77 -7.89
CA ASN A 184 1.31 -20.82 -8.76
C ASN A 184 2.10 -22.14 -8.59
N GLN A 185 3.41 -22.07 -8.32
CA GLN A 185 4.27 -23.23 -8.03
C GLN A 185 4.01 -23.81 -6.63
N SER A 186 3.78 -22.96 -5.62
CA SER A 186 3.42 -23.36 -4.26
C SER A 186 2.01 -23.97 -4.19
N SER A 187 1.07 -23.45 -4.98
CA SER A 187 -0.27 -24.03 -5.17
C SER A 187 -0.21 -25.44 -5.77
N ARG A 188 0.75 -25.71 -6.68
CA ARG A 188 0.96 -27.07 -7.23
C ARG A 188 1.50 -28.05 -6.19
N LEU A 189 2.41 -27.61 -5.30
CA LEU A 189 2.92 -28.44 -4.22
C LEU A 189 1.84 -28.72 -3.16
N LEU A 190 1.05 -27.71 -2.79
CA LEU A 190 -0.09 -27.88 -1.88
C LEU A 190 -1.17 -28.77 -2.49
N ASN A 191 -1.53 -28.62 -3.77
CA ASN A 191 -2.47 -29.52 -4.45
C ASN A 191 -1.95 -30.96 -4.53
N SER A 192 -0.62 -31.17 -4.64
CA SER A 192 -0.01 -32.50 -4.57
C SER A 192 -0.15 -33.10 -3.17
N MET A 193 0.07 -32.31 -2.11
CA MET A 193 -0.13 -32.75 -0.72
C MET A 193 -1.60 -33.06 -0.41
N VAL A 194 -2.52 -32.19 -0.84
CA VAL A 194 -3.97 -32.37 -0.65
C VAL A 194 -4.48 -33.60 -1.42
N LYS A 195 -4.05 -33.79 -2.67
CA LYS A 195 -4.44 -34.95 -3.47
C LYS A 195 -3.96 -36.27 -2.86
N ARG A 196 -2.72 -36.31 -2.34
CA ARG A 196 -2.19 -37.48 -1.61
C ARG A 196 -2.96 -37.75 -0.32
N ALA A 197 -3.34 -36.71 0.43
CA ALA A 197 -4.13 -36.86 1.66
C ALA A 197 -5.55 -37.39 1.37
N VAL A 198 -6.20 -36.91 0.31
CA VAL A 198 -7.52 -37.39 -0.12
C VAL A 198 -7.45 -38.84 -0.62
N GLN A 199 -6.44 -39.19 -1.43
CA GLN A 199 -6.24 -40.56 -1.89
C GLN A 199 -6.06 -41.55 -0.73
N ASN A 200 -5.26 -41.19 0.29
CA ASN A 200 -5.08 -42.05 1.45
C ASN A 200 -6.39 -42.27 2.24
N LYS A 201 -7.23 -41.24 2.36
CA LYS A 201 -8.57 -41.38 2.97
C LYS A 201 -9.47 -42.35 2.20
N PHE A 202 -9.46 -42.31 0.86
CA PHE A 202 -10.23 -43.24 0.04
C PHE A 202 -9.71 -44.69 0.12
N ILE A 203 -8.38 -44.89 0.17
CA ILE A 203 -7.78 -46.23 0.30
C ILE A 203 -8.20 -46.88 1.63
N VAL A 204 -8.08 -46.14 2.75
CA VAL A 204 -8.49 -46.64 4.07
C VAL A 204 -9.99 -46.95 4.10
N GLY A 205 -10.82 -46.08 3.51
CA GLY A 205 -12.26 -46.33 3.39
C GLY A 205 -12.60 -47.59 2.58
N SER A 206 -11.92 -47.80 1.44
CA SER A 206 -12.12 -48.98 0.58
C SER A 206 -11.76 -50.28 1.30
N VAL A 207 -10.64 -50.30 2.04
CA VAL A 207 -10.22 -51.47 2.83
C VAL A 207 -11.24 -51.80 3.91
N PHE A 208 -11.76 -50.77 4.62
CA PHE A 208 -12.80 -50.96 5.63
C PHE A 208 -14.08 -51.56 5.03
N VAL A 209 -14.53 -51.05 3.88
CA VAL A 209 -15.71 -51.58 3.17
C VAL A 209 -15.49 -53.03 2.74
N LEU A 210 -14.31 -53.37 2.22
CA LEU A 210 -13.98 -54.74 1.82
C LEU A 210 -14.06 -55.71 3.01
N ILE A 211 -13.51 -55.32 4.18
CA ILE A 211 -13.61 -56.12 5.41
C ILE A 211 -15.07 -56.34 5.81
N VAL A 212 -15.91 -55.31 5.77
CA VAL A 212 -17.34 -55.42 6.08
C VAL A 212 -18.04 -56.38 5.11
N ILE A 213 -17.74 -56.31 3.81
CA ILE A 213 -18.29 -57.24 2.81
C ILE A 213 -17.90 -58.69 3.14
N VAL A 214 -16.64 -58.94 3.49
CA VAL A 214 -16.17 -60.29 3.84
C VAL A 214 -16.90 -60.83 5.07
N VAL A 215 -17.11 -59.99 6.10
CA VAL A 215 -17.87 -60.38 7.31
C VAL A 215 -19.32 -60.72 6.94
N ILE A 216 -19.96 -59.87 6.15
CA ILE A 216 -21.34 -60.09 5.69
C ILE A 216 -21.45 -61.40 4.90
N VAL A 217 -20.56 -61.64 3.93
CA VAL A 217 -20.53 -62.88 3.13
C VAL A 217 -20.29 -64.10 4.02
N SER A 218 -19.39 -64.02 5.00
CA SER A 218 -19.13 -65.11 5.93
C SER A 218 -20.38 -65.48 6.74
N ILE A 219 -21.14 -64.48 7.21
CA ILE A 219 -22.40 -64.69 7.92
C ILE A 219 -23.44 -65.33 6.98
N TYR A 220 -23.59 -64.83 5.75
CA TYR A 220 -24.52 -65.40 4.78
C TYR A 220 -24.18 -66.86 4.44
N LEU A 221 -22.90 -67.18 4.23
CA LEU A 221 -22.48 -68.56 3.95
C LEU A 221 -22.71 -69.47 5.15
N LYS A 222 -22.42 -69.01 6.38
CA LYS A 222 -22.68 -69.79 7.59
C LYS A 222 -24.18 -70.08 7.76
N LEU A 223 -25.03 -69.07 7.61
CA LEU A 223 -26.49 -69.19 7.72
C LEU A 223 -27.04 -70.09 6.61
N LEU A 224 -26.54 -69.95 5.38
CA LEU A 224 -26.90 -70.82 4.25
C LEU A 224 -26.55 -72.29 4.53
N ILE A 225 -25.34 -72.56 5.04
CA ILE A 225 -24.90 -73.92 5.40
C ILE A 225 -25.80 -74.51 6.48
N GLU A 226 -26.10 -73.76 7.54
CA GLU A 226 -26.97 -74.18 8.63
C GLU A 226 -28.40 -74.47 8.11
N TYR A 227 -28.92 -73.62 7.22
CA TYR A 227 -30.21 -73.81 6.56
C TYR A 227 -30.25 -75.06 5.68
N ILE A 228 -29.21 -75.32 4.88
CA ILE A 228 -29.11 -76.52 4.04
C ILE A 228 -29.04 -77.79 4.93
N TYR A 229 -28.27 -77.74 6.01
CA TYR A 229 -28.14 -78.87 6.94
C TYR A 229 -29.47 -79.18 7.63
N PHE A 230 -30.19 -78.14 8.08
CA PHE A 230 -31.52 -78.28 8.64
C PHE A 230 -32.52 -78.86 7.63
N LYS A 231 -32.54 -78.34 6.40
CA LYS A 231 -33.43 -78.85 5.33
C LYS A 231 -33.14 -80.32 4.99
N LYS A 232 -31.87 -80.74 4.98
CA LYS A 232 -31.48 -82.14 4.75
C LYS A 232 -31.91 -83.05 5.91
N SER A 233 -31.76 -82.59 7.16
CA SER A 233 -32.18 -83.32 8.36
C SER A 233 -33.70 -83.54 8.39
N VAL A 234 -34.49 -82.49 8.15
CA VAL A 234 -35.96 -82.58 8.10
C VAL A 234 -36.42 -83.46 6.93
N GLY A 235 -35.80 -83.34 5.75
CA GLY A 235 -36.10 -84.19 4.60
C GLY A 235 -35.86 -85.68 4.89
N SER A 236 -34.76 -86.01 5.56
CA SER A 236 -34.47 -87.39 5.97
C SER A 236 -35.49 -87.94 6.98
N LEU A 237 -35.90 -87.13 7.96
CA LEU A 237 -36.93 -87.50 8.94
C LEU A 237 -38.30 -87.73 8.27
N LEU A 238 -38.67 -86.90 7.30
CA LEU A 238 -39.93 -87.03 6.56
C LEU A 238 -39.97 -88.32 5.73
N VAL A 239 -38.86 -88.71 5.09
CA VAL A 239 -38.75 -89.99 4.38
C VAL A 239 -38.84 -91.17 5.33
N LEU A 240 -38.17 -91.11 6.49
CA LEU A 240 -38.27 -92.12 7.55
C LEU A 240 -39.70 -92.25 8.07
N TYR A 241 -40.39 -91.13 8.28
CA TYR A 241 -41.79 -91.11 8.71
C TYR A 241 -42.71 -91.74 7.66
N PHE A 242 -42.53 -91.42 6.37
CA PHE A 242 -43.28 -92.05 5.28
C PHE A 242 -43.05 -93.56 5.20
N LEU A 243 -41.80 -94.03 5.32
CA LEU A 243 -41.47 -95.45 5.34
C LEU A 243 -42.07 -96.16 6.55
N PHE A 244 -42.04 -95.54 7.73
CA PHE A 244 -42.67 -96.07 8.93
C PHE A 244 -44.19 -96.18 8.77
N CYS A 245 -44.85 -95.14 8.25
CA CYS A 245 -46.29 -95.19 7.95
C CYS A 245 -46.64 -96.29 6.93
N LEU A 246 -45.84 -96.46 5.86
CA LEU A 246 -46.03 -97.54 4.89
C LEU A 246 -45.89 -98.93 5.54
N SER A 247 -44.86 -99.12 6.38
CA SER A 247 -44.63 -100.38 7.08
C SER A 247 -45.77 -100.72 8.05
N VAL A 248 -46.29 -99.74 8.79
CA VAL A 248 -47.45 -99.92 9.68
C VAL A 248 -48.72 -100.22 8.87
N ALA A 249 -48.95 -99.52 7.76
CA ALA A 249 -50.10 -99.77 6.89
C ALA A 249 -50.09 -101.18 6.29
N SER A 250 -48.91 -101.74 5.96
CA SER A 250 -48.77 -103.12 5.50
C SER A 250 -48.96 -104.18 6.60
N LEU A 251 -48.96 -103.79 7.88
CA LEU A 251 -49.14 -104.69 9.02
C LEU A 251 -50.60 -104.79 9.51
N GLN A 252 -51.54 -104.10 8.87
CA GLN A 252 -52.95 -104.15 9.22
C GLN A 252 -53.62 -105.28 8.41
N PRO A 253 -53.99 -106.42 9.03
CA PRO A 253 -54.65 -107.52 8.34
C PRO A 253 -56.10 -107.14 8.00
N ILE A 254 -56.50 -107.44 6.77
CA ILE A 254 -57.90 -107.58 6.35
C ILE A 254 -58.48 -108.84 6.99
#